data_AF-A0A523XRP1-F1
#
_entry.id   AF-A0A523XRP1-F1
#
_cell.length_a   1.000
_cell.length_b   1.000
_cell.length_c   1.000
_cell.angle_alpha   90.00
_cell.angle_beta   90.00
_cell.angle_gamma   90.00
#
_symmetry.space_group_name_H-M   'P 1'
#
loop_
_entity.id
_entity.type
_entity.pdbx_description
1 polymer ?
#
loop_
_entity_poly.entity_id
_entity_poly.type
_entity_poly.pdbx_seq_one_letter_code
_entity_poly.pdbx_strand_id
1 'polypeptide(L)' 'MTRKSEVDKLRILLPHWIEHNMEHATEFRRWAGVAGEAGEDIHAAAEQMEGASRLLKSALERLGGALEGGHNHHA' A
#
# COMPACT_ATOMS: atom_id res chain seq x y z
N MET A 1 -19.84 17.47 2.47
CA MET A 1 -18.57 17.34 1.70
C MET A 1 -18.92 16.87 0.30
N THR A 2 -18.18 17.26 -0.74
CA THR A 2 -18.51 16.91 -2.14
C THR A 2 -17.70 15.70 -2.59
N ARG A 3 -18.24 14.88 -3.51
CA ARG A 3 -17.55 13.71 -4.10
C ARG A 3 -16.14 14.01 -4.62
N LYS A 4 -15.91 15.23 -5.13
CA LYS A 4 -14.59 15.68 -5.60
C LYS A 4 -13.55 15.69 -4.47
N SER A 5 -13.94 16.16 -3.28
CA SER A 5 -13.06 16.16 -2.10
C SER A 5 -12.75 14.75 -1.57
N GLU A 6 -13.67 13.79 -1.75
CA GLU A 6 -13.44 12.40 -1.35
C GLU A 6 -12.45 11.69 -2.29
N VAL A 7 -12.56 11.95 -3.60
CA VAL A 7 -11.58 11.46 -4.60
C VAL A 7 -10.20 12.06 -4.35
N ASP A 8 -10.11 13.37 -4.08
CA ASP A 8 -8.83 14.00 -3.76
C ASP A 8 -8.22 13.43 -2.47
N LYS A 9 -9.04 13.14 -1.45
CA LYS A 9 -8.59 12.44 -0.24
C LYS A 9 -8.05 11.04 -0.56
N LEU A 10 -8.71 10.27 -1.43
CA LEU A 10 -8.22 8.95 -1.85
C LEU A 10 -6.88 9.04 -2.57
N ARG A 11 -6.68 10.06 -3.42
CA ARG A 11 -5.41 10.29 -4.14
C ARG A 11 -4.24 10.61 -3.21
N ILE A 12 -4.51 11.09 -1.99
CA ILE A 12 -3.52 11.28 -0.93
C ILE A 12 -3.28 9.96 -0.16
N LEU A 13 -4.35 9.22 0.16
CA LEU A 13 -4.25 7.99 0.97
C LEU A 13 -3.62 6.81 0.23
N LEU A 14 -3.92 6.64 -1.06
CA LEU A 14 -3.47 5.48 -1.84
C LEU A 14 -1.94 5.32 -1.87
N PRO A 15 -1.14 6.39 -2.11
CA PRO A 15 0.33 6.30 -1.98
C PRO A 15 0.79 5.78 -0.61
N HIS A 16 0.24 6.29 0.49
CA HIS A 16 0.61 5.86 1.84
C HIS A 16 0.27 4.38 2.10
N TRP A 17 -0.90 3.92 1.64
CA TRP A 17 -1.26 2.50 1.77
C TRP A 17 -0.38 1.60 0.92
N ILE A 18 0.00 2.03 -0.29
CA ILE A 18 0.93 1.28 -1.15
C ILE A 18 2.27 1.12 -0.45
N GLU A 19 2.84 2.22 0.10
CA GLU A 19 4.09 2.19 0.85
C GLU A 19 4.01 1.22 2.03
N HIS A 20 2.99 1.37 2.87
CA HIS A 20 2.80 0.52 4.05
C HIS A 20 2.60 -0.97 3.71
N ASN A 21 1.86 -1.26 2.64
CA ASN A 21 1.71 -2.63 2.16
C ASN A 21 3.06 -3.24 1.73
N MET A 22 3.95 -2.47 1.12
CA MET A 22 5.28 -2.96 0.73
C MET A 22 6.18 -3.22 1.94
N GLU A 23 6.08 -2.39 2.98
CA GLU A 23 6.75 -2.62 4.27
C GLU A 23 6.27 -3.94 4.90
N HIS A 24 4.94 -4.15 4.97
CA HIS A 24 4.36 -5.39 5.47
C HIS A 24 4.76 -6.61 4.64
N ALA A 25 4.73 -6.54 3.31
CA ALA A 25 5.15 -7.66 2.46
C ALA A 25 6.63 -8.04 2.72
N THR A 26 7.49 -7.05 2.95
CA THR A 26 8.90 -7.27 3.29
C THR A 26 9.05 -7.91 4.66
N GLU A 27 8.31 -7.44 5.66
CA GLU A 27 8.31 -8.01 7.00
C GLU A 27 7.76 -9.45 7.01
N PHE A 28 6.67 -9.72 6.29
CA PHE A 28 6.11 -11.06 6.15
C PHE A 28 7.12 -12.03 5.56
N ARG A 29 7.84 -11.66 4.49
CA ARG A 29 8.91 -12.50 3.93
C ARG A 29 10.03 -12.79 4.93
N ARG A 30 10.41 -11.81 5.75
CA ARG A 30 11.41 -12.02 6.81
C ARG A 30 10.94 -13.09 7.80
N TRP A 31 9.68 -13.03 8.23
CA TRP A 31 9.12 -13.98 9.20
C TRP A 31 8.83 -15.35 8.58
N ALA A 32 8.42 -15.40 7.32
CA ALA A 32 8.22 -16.65 6.59
C ALA A 32 9.47 -17.55 6.64
N GLY A 33 10.67 -16.97 6.57
CA GLY A 33 11.94 -17.69 6.65
C GLY A 33 12.23 -18.39 7.99
N VAL A 34 11.51 -18.03 9.07
CA VAL A 34 11.70 -18.64 10.40
C VAL A 34 10.43 -19.30 10.95
N ALA A 35 9.35 -19.32 10.17
CA ALA A 35 8.03 -19.77 10.62
C ALA A 35 7.78 -21.29 10.46
N GLY A 36 8.77 -22.06 10.01
CA GLY A 36 8.63 -23.49 9.81
C GLY A 36 7.53 -23.82 8.80
N GLU A 37 6.62 -24.74 9.16
CA GLU A 37 5.49 -25.15 8.31
C GLU A 37 4.54 -24.00 7.95
N ALA A 38 4.45 -22.96 8.80
CA ALA A 38 3.63 -21.78 8.51
C ALA A 38 4.30 -20.79 7.54
N GLY A 39 5.54 -21.05 7.11
CA GLY A 39 6.30 -20.15 6.24
C GLY A 39 5.65 -19.95 4.87
N GLU A 40 5.04 -21.00 4.30
CA GLU A 40 4.37 -20.93 3.00
C GLU A 40 3.16 -20.00 3.04
N ASP A 41 2.33 -20.10 4.08
CA ASP A 41 1.15 -19.24 4.25
C ASP A 41 1.54 -17.76 4.43
N ILE A 42 2.58 -17.49 5.23
CA ILE A 42 3.07 -16.12 5.46
C ILE A 42 3.70 -15.56 4.18
N HIS A 43 4.40 -16.38 3.40
CA HIS A 43 4.92 -15.97 2.10
C HIS A 43 3.78 -15.64 1.12
N ALA A 44 2.74 -16.47 1.05
CA ALA A 44 1.56 -16.21 0.24
C ALA A 44 0.82 -14.93 0.68
N ALA A 45 0.80 -14.62 1.97
CA ALA A 45 0.26 -13.36 2.47
C ALA A 45 1.08 -12.16 1.97
N ALA A 46 2.41 -12.26 1.89
CA ALA A 46 3.26 -11.22 1.33
C ALA A 46 2.97 -10.97 -0.17
N GLU A 47 2.80 -12.04 -0.95
CA GLU A 47 2.47 -11.94 -2.38
C GLU A 47 1.10 -11.27 -2.62
N GLN A 48 0.11 -11.63 -1.80
CA GLN A 48 -1.21 -11.01 -1.85
C GLN A 48 -1.17 -9.52 -1.46
N MET A 49 -0.34 -9.16 -0.47
CA MET A 49 -0.13 -7.77 -0.06
C MET A 49 0.43 -6.93 -1.21
N GLU A 50 1.44 -7.44 -1.93
CA GLU A 50 1.94 -6.77 -3.13
C GLU A 50 0.91 -6.73 -4.27
N GLY A 51 0.09 -7.77 -4.40
CA GLY A 51 -1.05 -7.81 -5.30
C GLY A 51 -2.03 -6.66 -5.03
N ALA A 52 -2.37 -6.44 -3.77
CA ALA A 52 -3.18 -5.31 -3.35
C ALA A 52 -2.50 -3.98 -3.74
N SER A 53 -1.21 -3.81 -3.47
CA SER A 53 -0.45 -2.60 -3.87
C SER A 53 -0.52 -2.32 -5.37
N ARG A 54 -0.42 -3.35 -6.22
CA ARG A 54 -0.56 -3.20 -7.68
C ARG A 54 -1.96 -2.72 -8.07
N LEU A 55 -3.01 -3.25 -7.44
CA LEU A 55 -4.39 -2.82 -7.68
C LEU A 55 -4.63 -1.39 -7.19
N LEU A 56 -4.10 -1.03 -6.01
CA LEU A 56 -4.18 0.33 -5.48
C LEU A 56 -3.46 1.34 -6.39
N LYS A 57 -2.30 0.96 -6.96
CA LYS A 57 -1.60 1.78 -7.95
C LYS A 57 -2.45 2.00 -9.20
N SER A 58 -3.09 0.95 -9.73
CA SER A 58 -4.00 1.11 -10.88
C SER A 58 -5.21 1.98 -10.54
N ALA A 59 -5.75 1.88 -9.32
CA ALA A 59 -6.82 2.75 -8.85
C ALA A 59 -6.36 4.22 -8.80
N LEU A 60 -5.16 4.49 -8.26
CA LEU A 60 -4.58 5.83 -8.22
C LEU A 60 -4.41 6.43 -9.62
N GLU A 61 -3.91 5.66 -10.58
CA GLU A 61 -3.79 6.07 -11.99
C GLU A 61 -5.17 6.45 -12.58
N ARG A 62 -6.21 5.63 -12.33
CA ARG A 62 -7.59 5.89 -12.79
C ARG A 62 -8.22 7.12 -12.12
N LEU A 63 -7.78 7.48 -10.92
CA LEU A 63 -8.21 8.68 -10.20
C LEU A 63 -7.44 9.95 -10.60
N GLY A 64 -6.49 9.86 -11.54
CA GLY A 64 -5.71 10.99 -12.04
C GLY A 64 -4.35 11.17 -11.36
N GLY A 65 -3.80 10.12 -10.74
CA GLY A 65 -2.48 10.13 -10.12
C GLY A 65 -2.46 10.76 -8.72
N ALA A 66 -1.30 10.70 -8.06
CA ALA A 66 -1.10 11.34 -6.76
C ALA A 66 -1.25 12.87 -6.87
N LEU A 67 -1.76 13.48 -5.81
CA LEU A 67 -1.69 14.93 -5.63
C LEU A 67 -0.35 15.26 -4.98
N GLU A 68 0.47 16.10 -5.62
CA GLU A 68 1.68 16.61 -4.96
C GLU A 68 1.30 17.50 -3.77
N GLY A 69 1.73 17.13 -2.56
CA GLY A 69 1.63 17.98 -1.37
C GLY A 69 0.93 17.32 -0.18
N GLY A 70 1.73 16.66 0.67
CA GLY A 70 1.31 16.20 1.99
C GLY A 70 2.45 16.08 3.03
N HIS A 71 3.70 16.34 2.66
CA HIS A 71 4.83 16.31 3.60
C HIS A 71 5.28 17.75 3.90
N ASN A 72 4.48 18.47 4.70
CA ASN A 72 5.01 19.59 5.47
C ASN A 72 5.77 19.01 6.65
N HIS A 73 7.06 18.72 6.45
CA HIS A 73 8.00 18.60 7.56
C HIS A 73 8.13 19.98 8.20
N HIS A 74 7.58 20.13 9.40
CA HIS A 74 7.93 21.26 10.25
C HIS A 74 9.43 21.17 10.60
N ALA A 75 10.07 22.32 10.48
CA ALA A 75 11.48 22.59 10.80
C ALA A 75 11.84 22.28 12.25
#